data_AF-A0AAU4K715-F1
#
_entry.id   AF-A0AAU4K715-F1
#
_cell.length_a   1.000
_cell.length_b   1.000
_cell.length_c   1.000
_cell.angle_alpha   90.00
_cell.angle_beta   90.00
_cell.angle_gamma   90.00
#
_symmetry.space_group_name_H-M   'P 1'
#
loop_
_entity.id
_entity.type
_entity.pdbx_description
1 polymer ?
#
loop_
_entity_poly.entity_id
_entity_poly.type
_entity_poly.pdbx_seq_one_letter_code
_entity_poly.pdbx_strand_id
1 'polypeptide(L)'
;MSGGDVVVPTMAVWAARLWLASAVLFGVSAVWFLWIGIGSASAFGIGLGVISIAIAAAVYILGRRAATPDARWRSTVSVLTLVVTMAGMLVAVLFFDPFLLVSGLVGLVGSMMAYRPAAEKWFSGGAIGG
;
A
#
# COMPACT_ATOMS: atom_id res chain seq x y z
N MET A 1 14.39 9.48 -33.91
CA MET A 1 14.81 8.74 -32.71
C MET A 1 13.65 7.86 -32.29
N SER A 2 13.70 6.58 -32.65
CA SER A 2 12.66 5.60 -32.36
C SER A 2 12.55 5.40 -30.85
N GLY A 3 11.32 5.49 -30.32
CA GLY A 3 11.03 5.18 -28.93
C GLY A 3 11.48 3.76 -28.64
N GLY A 4 12.57 3.63 -27.88
CA GLY A 4 12.94 2.36 -27.28
C GLY A 4 11.85 2.01 -26.28
N ASP A 5 11.30 0.81 -26.39
CA ASP A 5 10.33 0.30 -25.43
C ASP A 5 10.93 0.43 -24.03
N VAL A 6 10.36 1.33 -23.22
CA VAL A 6 10.74 1.50 -21.82
C VAL A 6 10.29 0.22 -21.11
N VAL A 7 11.15 -0.79 -21.10
CA VAL A 7 10.86 -2.06 -20.44
C VAL A 7 10.71 -1.80 -18.95
N VAL A 8 9.50 -1.91 -18.45
CA VAL A 8 9.20 -1.74 -17.02
C VAL A 8 9.90 -2.87 -16.25
N PRO A 9 10.80 -2.57 -15.30
CA PRO A 9 11.48 -3.61 -14.53
C PRO A 9 10.45 -4.47 -13.78
N THR A 10 10.68 -5.78 -13.74
CA THR A 10 9.78 -6.73 -13.06
C THR A 10 9.54 -6.35 -11.60
N MET A 11 10.56 -5.78 -10.93
CA MET A 11 10.44 -5.28 -9.55
C MET A 11 9.46 -4.11 -9.41
N ALA A 12 9.38 -3.21 -10.39
CA ALA A 12 8.42 -2.10 -10.38
C ALA A 12 6.97 -2.61 -10.57
N VAL A 13 6.78 -3.61 -11.44
CA VAL A 13 5.49 -4.28 -11.62
C VAL A 13 5.03 -4.96 -10.34
N TRP A 14 5.93 -5.71 -9.67
CA TRP A 14 5.61 -6.38 -8.41
C TRP A 14 5.36 -5.40 -7.26
N ALA A 15 6.11 -4.29 -7.18
CA ALA A 15 5.83 -3.23 -6.21
C ALA A 15 4.39 -2.67 -6.37
N ALA A 16 4.00 -2.35 -7.61
CA ALA A 16 2.64 -1.89 -7.90
C ALA A 16 1.57 -2.93 -7.55
N ARG A 17 1.81 -4.21 -7.87
CA ARG A 17 0.92 -5.31 -7.49
C ARG A 17 0.78 -5.47 -5.98
N LEU A 18 1.88 -5.32 -5.24
CA LEU A 18 1.87 -5.42 -3.77
C LEU A 18 1.12 -4.23 -3.13
N TRP A 19 1.25 -3.02 -3.66
CA TRP A 19 0.43 -1.90 -3.20
C TRP A 19 -1.05 -2.12 -3.45
N LEU A 20 -1.43 -2.66 -4.61
CA LEU A 20 -2.83 -3.00 -4.91
C LEU A 20 -3.34 -4.14 -4.01
N ALA A 21 -2.54 -5.18 -3.79
CA ALA A 21 -2.87 -6.26 -2.87
C ALA A 21 -3.07 -5.74 -1.43
N SER A 22 -2.19 -4.84 -0.98
CA SER A 22 -2.31 -4.15 0.31
C SER A 22 -3.63 -3.37 0.42
N ALA A 23 -4.01 -2.60 -0.60
CA ALA A 23 -5.29 -1.89 -0.62
C ALA A 23 -6.50 -2.84 -0.51
N VAL A 24 -6.48 -3.98 -1.21
CA VAL A 24 -7.53 -4.99 -1.11
C VAL A 24 -7.60 -5.56 0.31
N LEU A 25 -6.46 -5.88 0.92
CA LEU A 25 -6.41 -6.40 2.29
C LEU A 25 -6.92 -5.38 3.31
N PHE A 26 -6.66 -4.08 3.14
CA PHE A 26 -7.30 -3.03 3.95
C PHE A 26 -8.82 -3.01 3.78
N GLY A 27 -9.31 -3.23 2.56
CA GLY A 27 -10.75 -3.38 2.31
C GLY A 27 -11.35 -4.59 3.04
N VAL A 28 -10.66 -5.72 3.05
CA VAL A 28 -11.09 -6.91 3.80
C VAL A 28 -11.12 -6.64 5.31
N SER A 29 -10.06 -6.02 5.85
CA SER A 29 -10.02 -5.62 7.26
C SER A 29 -11.14 -4.62 7.61
N ALA A 30 -11.47 -3.70 6.71
CA ALA A 30 -12.60 -2.80 6.90
C ALA A 30 -13.94 -3.52 7.04
N VAL A 31 -14.22 -4.47 6.13
CA VAL A 31 -15.46 -5.27 6.19
C VAL A 31 -15.52 -6.06 7.51
N TRP A 32 -14.41 -6.64 7.92
CA TRP A 32 -14.30 -7.36 9.19
C TRP A 32 -14.63 -6.48 10.41
N PHE A 33 -14.00 -5.30 10.50
CA PHE A 33 -14.24 -4.36 11.60
C PHE A 33 -15.68 -3.81 11.61
N LEU A 34 -16.24 -3.49 10.44
CA LEU A 34 -17.63 -3.06 10.34
C LEU A 34 -18.59 -4.17 10.78
N TRP A 35 -18.35 -5.41 10.37
CA TRP A 35 -19.21 -6.53 10.72
C TRP A 35 -19.24 -6.77 12.24
N ILE A 36 -18.06 -6.85 12.88
CA ILE A 36 -17.97 -6.99 14.34
C ILE A 36 -18.52 -5.76 15.06
N GLY A 37 -18.18 -4.56 14.58
CA GLY A 37 -18.58 -3.29 15.19
C GLY A 37 -20.09 -3.09 15.18
N ILE A 38 -20.74 -3.35 14.04
CA ILE A 38 -22.21 -3.30 13.92
C ILE A 38 -22.84 -4.39 14.78
N GLY A 39 -22.34 -5.62 14.71
CA GLY A 39 -22.90 -6.75 15.49
C GLY A 39 -22.79 -6.58 17.00
N SER A 40 -21.80 -5.82 17.48
CA SER A 40 -21.59 -5.52 18.90
C SER A 40 -22.03 -4.13 19.33
N ALA A 41 -22.64 -3.34 18.44
CA ALA A 41 -22.93 -1.91 18.65
C ALA A 41 -21.72 -1.09 19.17
N SER A 42 -20.51 -1.48 18.76
CA SER A 42 -19.26 -0.85 19.16
C SER A 42 -18.90 0.30 18.21
N ALA A 43 -19.02 1.53 18.70
CA ALA A 43 -18.59 2.73 17.96
C ALA A 43 -17.10 2.66 17.57
N PHE A 44 -16.26 2.05 18.41
CA PHE A 44 -14.83 1.88 18.14
C PHE A 44 -14.59 0.94 16.94
N GLY A 45 -15.26 -0.22 16.91
CA GLY A 45 -15.15 -1.16 15.80
C GLY A 45 -15.63 -0.56 14.48
N ILE A 46 -16.74 0.18 14.51
CA ILE A 46 -17.25 0.91 13.34
C ILE A 46 -16.23 1.97 12.89
N GLY A 47 -15.66 2.73 13.82
CA GLY A 47 -14.64 3.74 13.54
C GLY A 47 -13.40 3.15 12.86
N LEU A 48 -12.89 2.02 13.36
CA LEU A 48 -11.77 1.30 12.72
C LEU A 48 -12.13 0.82 11.31
N GLY A 49 -13.35 0.34 11.11
CA GLY A 49 -13.85 -0.06 9.80
C GLY A 49 -13.83 1.10 8.80
N VAL A 50 -14.38 2.26 9.19
CA VAL A 50 -14.40 3.47 8.35
C VAL A 50 -12.99 3.97 8.03
N ILE A 51 -12.10 4.01 9.02
CA ILE A 51 -10.70 4.42 8.81
C ILE A 51 -10.00 3.46 7.83
N SER A 52 -10.25 2.15 7.97
CA SER A 52 -9.67 1.13 7.08
C SER A 52 -10.15 1.30 5.64
N ILE A 53 -11.41 1.71 5.40
CA ILE A 53 -11.90 2.08 4.06
C ILE A 53 -11.12 3.27 3.50
N ALA A 54 -10.94 4.33 4.30
CA ALA A 54 -10.21 5.51 3.86
C ALA A 54 -8.75 5.19 3.49
N ILE A 55 -8.11 4.33 4.28
CA ILE A 55 -6.76 3.81 3.99
C ILE A 55 -6.75 2.98 2.72
N ALA A 56 -7.68 2.03 2.55
CA ALA A 56 -7.78 1.21 1.35
C ALA A 56 -7.87 2.08 0.08
N ALA A 57 -8.74 3.10 0.11
CA ALA A 57 -8.89 4.06 -0.98
C ALA A 57 -7.59 4.86 -1.22
N ALA A 58 -6.95 5.36 -0.15
CA ALA A 58 -5.71 6.12 -0.25
C ALA A 58 -4.57 5.28 -0.85
N VAL A 59 -4.36 4.05 -0.35
CA VAL A 59 -3.32 3.14 -0.87
C VAL A 59 -3.62 2.75 -2.31
N TYR A 60 -4.89 2.51 -2.68
CA TYR A 60 -5.26 2.21 -4.06
C TYR A 60 -4.95 3.37 -5.02
N ILE A 61 -5.37 4.59 -4.68
CA ILE A 61 -5.15 5.79 -5.50
C ILE A 61 -3.66 6.10 -5.59
N LEU A 62 -2.97 6.12 -4.46
CA LEU A 62 -1.55 6.45 -4.40
C LEU A 62 -0.70 5.34 -5.03
N GLY A 63 -1.03 4.06 -4.85
CA GLY A 63 -0.34 2.94 -5.48
C GLY A 63 -0.45 2.97 -7.01
N ARG A 64 -1.64 3.35 -7.53
CA ARG A 64 -1.82 3.59 -8.98
C ARG A 64 -1.01 4.78 -9.48
N ARG A 65 -0.93 5.87 -8.71
CA ARG A 65 -0.13 7.05 -9.08
C ARG A 65 1.37 6.80 -8.94
N ALA A 66 1.80 6.05 -7.94
CA ALA A 66 3.19 5.69 -7.73
C ALA A 66 3.71 4.73 -8.80
N ALA A 67 2.82 4.10 -9.59
CA ALA A 67 3.19 3.35 -10.79
C ALA A 67 3.52 4.24 -12.00
N THR A 68 3.60 5.57 -11.83
CA THR A 68 4.19 6.48 -12.83
C THR A 68 5.61 6.89 -12.42
N PRO A 69 6.47 7.32 -13.37
CA PRO A 69 7.83 7.76 -13.09
C PRO A 69 7.87 9.17 -12.45
N ASP A 70 7.24 9.31 -11.29
CA ASP A 70 7.31 10.50 -10.44
C ASP A 70 7.65 10.08 -8.99
N ALA A 71 8.82 10.53 -8.53
CA ALA A 71 9.36 10.18 -7.22
C ALA A 71 8.49 10.65 -6.04
N ARG A 72 7.67 11.70 -6.23
CA ARG A 72 6.84 12.28 -5.16
C ARG A 72 5.79 11.28 -4.68
N TRP A 73 5.09 10.61 -5.59
CA TRP A 73 4.01 9.68 -5.25
C TRP A 73 4.52 8.43 -4.53
N ARG A 74 5.73 7.97 -4.87
CA ARG A 74 6.38 6.81 -4.21
C ARG A 74 6.69 7.07 -2.74
N SER A 75 7.22 8.25 -2.44
CA SER A 75 7.49 8.65 -1.06
C SER A 75 6.20 8.71 -0.25
N THR A 76 5.13 9.28 -0.81
CA THR A 76 3.82 9.32 -0.15
C THR A 76 3.24 7.94 0.14
N VAL A 77 3.28 7.01 -0.82
CA VAL A 77 2.83 5.62 -0.60
C VAL A 77 3.64 4.95 0.52
N SER A 78 4.94 5.16 0.54
CA SER A 78 5.84 4.51 1.50
C SER A 78 5.66 5.06 2.91
N VAL A 79 5.47 6.37 3.05
CA VAL A 79 5.14 6.99 4.33
C VAL A 79 3.77 6.52 4.82
N LEU A 80 2.76 6.48 3.94
CA LEU A 80 1.42 5.99 4.31
C LEU A 80 1.46 4.53 4.78
N THR A 81 2.08 3.65 4.00
CA THR A 81 2.20 2.22 4.35
C THR A 81 2.97 2.03 5.66
N LEU A 82 4.01 2.81 5.93
CA LEU A 82 4.73 2.79 7.20
C LEU A 82 3.82 3.18 8.38
N VAL A 83 3.15 4.33 8.30
CA VAL A 83 2.26 4.84 9.35
C VAL A 83 1.16 3.82 9.65
N VAL A 84 0.54 3.26 8.61
CA VAL A 84 -0.53 2.28 8.77
C VAL A 84 0.00 0.95 9.31
N THR A 85 1.20 0.53 8.93
CA THR A 85 1.82 -0.68 9.52
C THR A 85 2.06 -0.50 11.01
N MET A 86 2.55 0.66 11.44
CA MET A 86 2.74 0.97 12.87
C MET A 86 1.41 1.00 13.62
N ALA A 87 0.39 1.68 13.07
CA ALA A 87 -0.95 1.69 13.65
C ALA A 87 -1.54 0.27 13.71
N GLY A 88 -1.32 -0.53 12.67
CA GLY A 88 -1.78 -1.91 12.57
C GLY A 88 -1.12 -2.84 13.58
N MET A 89 0.16 -2.62 13.90
CA MET A 89 0.82 -3.34 15.00
C MET A 89 0.12 -3.09 16.34
N LEU A 90 -0.22 -1.83 16.65
CA LEU A 90 -0.93 -1.49 17.88
C LEU A 90 -2.31 -2.17 17.95
N VAL A 91 -3.07 -2.10 16.85
CA VAL A 91 -4.40 -2.73 16.77
C VAL A 91 -4.30 -4.25 16.87
N ALA A 92 -3.32 -4.89 16.23
CA ALA A 92 -3.12 -6.33 16.28
C ALA A 92 -2.81 -6.82 17.71
N VAL A 93 -2.02 -6.07 18.48
CA VAL A 93 -1.71 -6.39 19.89
C VAL A 93 -2.95 -6.24 20.77
N LEU A 94 -3.74 -5.20 20.56
CA LEU A 94 -4.88 -4.87 21.43
C LEU A 94 -6.14 -5.69 21.12
N PHE A 95 -6.35 -6.08 19.86
CA PHE A 95 -7.61 -6.64 19.37
C PHE A 95 -7.46 -7.95 18.59
N PHE A 96 -6.23 -8.50 18.51
CA PHE A 96 -5.93 -9.75 17.78
C PHE A 96 -6.41 -9.76 16.32
N ASP A 97 -6.28 -8.64 15.60
CA ASP A 97 -6.59 -8.58 14.17
C ASP A 97 -5.31 -8.75 13.30
N PRO A 98 -5.11 -9.92 12.68
CA PRO A 98 -3.96 -10.13 11.80
C PRO A 98 -4.12 -9.43 10.44
N PHE A 99 -5.35 -9.12 9.99
CA PHE A 99 -5.59 -8.65 8.62
C PHE A 99 -5.03 -7.25 8.38
N LEU A 100 -5.24 -6.33 9.32
CA LEU A 100 -4.73 -4.96 9.27
C LEU A 100 -3.19 -4.91 9.32
N LEU A 101 -2.57 -5.82 10.08
CA LEU A 101 -1.11 -5.91 10.14
C LEU A 101 -0.54 -6.47 8.84
N VAL A 102 -1.11 -7.57 8.34
CA VAL A 102 -0.67 -8.21 7.09
C VAL A 102 -0.81 -7.25 5.90
N SER A 103 -1.90 -6.46 5.83
CA SER A 103 -2.07 -5.46 4.78
C SER A 103 -0.97 -4.40 4.79
N GLY A 104 -0.60 -3.89 5.97
CA GLY A 104 0.51 -2.95 6.16
C GLY A 104 1.85 -3.54 5.72
N LEU A 105 2.16 -4.76 6.17
CA LEU A 105 3.40 -5.45 5.81
C LEU A 105 3.52 -5.70 4.30
N VAL A 106 2.44 -6.14 3.64
CA VAL A 106 2.42 -6.32 2.18
C VAL A 106 2.71 -5.00 1.45
N GLY A 107 2.12 -3.90 1.92
CA GLY A 107 2.36 -2.55 1.38
C GLY A 107 3.81 -2.10 1.57
N LEU A 108 4.38 -2.36 2.75
CA LEU A 108 5.77 -2.03 3.09
C LEU A 108 6.75 -2.82 2.22
N VAL A 109 6.52 -4.11 1.99
CA VAL A 109 7.33 -4.92 1.07
C VAL A 109 7.29 -4.36 -0.34
N GLY A 110 6.11 -3.95 -0.82
CA GLY A 110 5.98 -3.25 -2.10
C GLY A 110 6.84 -1.99 -2.17
N SER A 111 6.81 -1.17 -1.11
CA SER A 111 7.65 0.02 -1.00
C SER A 111 9.15 -0.30 -0.98
N MET A 112 9.59 -1.32 -0.23
CA MET A 112 10.99 -1.76 -0.22
C MET A 112 11.48 -2.22 -1.60
N MET A 113 10.62 -2.95 -2.34
CA MET A 113 10.94 -3.36 -3.72
C MET A 113 11.06 -2.14 -4.64
N ALA A 114 10.23 -1.12 -4.45
CA ALA A 114 10.29 0.10 -5.23
C ALA A 114 11.62 0.85 -5.03
N TYR A 115 12.21 0.86 -3.84
CA TYR A 115 13.49 1.54 -3.54
C TYR A 115 14.73 0.73 -3.92
N ARG A 116 14.59 -0.47 -4.50
CA ARG A 116 15.78 -1.20 -4.99
C ARG A 116 16.40 -0.50 -6.20
N PRO A 117 17.74 -0.53 -6.38
CA PRO A 117 18.42 0.20 -7.46
C PRO A 117 17.91 -0.11 -8.87
N ALA A 118 17.47 -1.34 -9.12
CA ALA A 118 16.91 -1.75 -10.41
C ALA A 118 15.54 -1.12 -10.71
N ALA A 119 14.73 -0.89 -9.68
CA ALA A 119 13.43 -0.24 -9.82
C ALA A 119 13.55 1.29 -9.76
N GLU A 120 14.48 1.80 -8.95
CA GLU A 120 14.70 3.23 -8.75
C GLU A 120 15.01 3.97 -10.05
N LYS A 121 15.81 3.39 -10.95
CA LYS A 121 16.11 3.97 -12.27
C LYS A 121 14.87 4.23 -13.12
N TRP A 122 13.90 3.31 -13.08
CA TRP A 122 12.64 3.45 -13.81
C TRP A 122 11.75 4.54 -13.21
N PHE A 123 11.66 4.55 -11.88
CA PHE A 123 10.81 5.47 -11.17
C PHE A 123 11.37 6.91 -11.05
N SER A 124 12.68 7.11 -11.17
CA SER A 124 13.32 8.42 -11.15
C SER A 124 13.35 9.10 -12.52
N GLY A 125 12.86 8.43 -13.57
CA GLY A 125 13.01 8.89 -14.96
C GLY A 125 14.46 8.89 -15.43
N GLY A 126 15.36 8.22 -14.71
CA GLY A 126 16.77 8.12 -15.05
C GLY A 126 16.94 7.34 -16.36
N ALA A 127 17.67 7.95 -17.30
CA ALA A 127 17.91 7.44 -18.64
C ALA A 127 18.11 5.91 -18.67
N ILE A 128 17.25 5.22 -19.43
CA ILE A 128 17.55 3.88 -19.95
C ILE A 128 18.57 4.09 -21.08
N GLY A 129 19.81 4.37 -20.70
CA GLY A 129 20.94 4.57 -21.60
C GLY A 129 22.04 3.58 -21.26
N GLY A 130 22.15 2.55 -22.09
CA GLY A 130 23.18 1.52 -22.11
C GLY A 130 23.00 0.70 -23.37
#